data_AF-A0A2P7N1T5-F1
#
_entry.id   AF-A0A2P7N1T5-F1
#
_cell.length_a   1.000
_cell.length_b   1.000
_cell.length_c   1.000
_cell.angle_alpha   90.00
_cell.angle_beta   90.00
_cell.angle_gamma   90.00
#
_symmetry.space_group_name_H-M   'P 1'
#
loop_
_entity.id
_entity.type
_entity.pdbx_description
1 polymer ?
#
loop_
_entity_poly.entity_id
_entity_poly.type
_entity_poly.pdbx_seq_one_letter_code
_entity_poly.pdbx_strand_id
1 'polypeptide(L)'
;MASSLAALVLLKLLLVLALLLGLTLVVLELRHRLRPASPLRLRAEDFRVEAGSDGLTVSGMVTIHNPHQRMEVMVPEIELRPTLLGRGDLAGVTVSSRIEALHPDEESRPDGYWAAYIVKGRKSTSARIQISLNGAPGQSLDQLLDTLWLEILWVNYGPFGRLHRRDGVLVPLQQPTPIAPQSARWRDGDRCRVLPVGTHLLGVLDDPEAVLRRYAGDLIQPGDVLTIGETPLAVMQGRYHHPATVQPSALARLLCRGFHPTSSLATACGLQSLIDVVGPAQVLGAWLIGLALKLVGSKGWFYRLAGDQARLIDDITGTTPPYDQTIVLGPLQPAAFCAAMARSLGVAVAVVDVNDLGRVKVLASSPGCDEALLERALRPNPAGNANERTPLVLVRPS
;
A
#
# COMPACT_ATOMS: atom_id res chain seq x y z
N MET A 1 58.52 0.76 21.70
CA MET A 1 57.70 1.69 22.52
C MET A 1 56.89 2.68 21.69
N ALA A 2 57.46 3.39 20.70
CA ALA A 2 56.72 4.36 19.88
C ALA A 2 55.54 3.77 19.08
N SER A 3 55.69 2.54 18.54
CA SER A 3 54.62 1.82 17.83
C SER A 3 53.42 1.46 18.71
N SER A 4 53.67 1.10 19.98
CA SER A 4 52.64 0.77 20.96
C SER A 4 51.85 2.00 21.42
N LEU A 5 52.49 3.17 21.49
CA LEU A 5 51.83 4.42 21.85
C LEU A 5 50.91 4.89 20.71
N ALA A 6 51.38 4.80 19.46
CA ALA A 6 50.59 5.15 18.27
C ALA A 6 49.36 4.24 18.11
N ALA A 7 49.52 2.93 18.31
CA ALA A 7 48.41 1.98 18.27
C ALA A 7 47.34 2.27 19.35
N LEU A 8 47.77 2.63 20.57
CA LEU A 8 46.87 3.00 21.66
C LEU A 8 46.10 4.30 21.36
N VAL A 9 46.77 5.31 20.78
CA VAL A 9 46.12 6.56 20.38
C VAL A 9 45.09 6.31 19.28
N LEU A 10 45.44 5.51 18.26
CA LEU A 10 44.51 5.13 17.19
C LEU A 10 43.28 4.39 17.74
N LEU A 11 43.49 3.42 18.64
CA LEU A 11 42.40 2.69 19.27
C LEU A 11 41.47 3.63 20.06
N LYS A 12 42.02 4.54 20.85
CA LYS A 12 41.24 5.55 21.58
C LYS A 12 40.42 6.42 20.63
N LEU A 13 41.02 6.87 19.53
CA LEU A 13 40.31 7.67 18.52
C LEU A 13 39.15 6.89 17.89
N LEU A 14 39.38 5.62 17.52
CA LEU A 14 38.34 4.76 16.97
C LEU A 14 37.20 4.52 17.95
N LEU A 15 37.51 4.32 19.24
CA LEU A 15 36.50 4.18 20.29
C LEU A 15 35.67 5.47 20.46
N VAL A 16 36.32 6.63 20.44
CA VAL A 16 35.61 7.93 20.50
C VAL A 16 34.70 8.12 19.29
N LEU A 17 35.19 7.82 18.09
CA LEU A 17 34.39 7.91 16.86
C LEU A 17 33.20 6.95 16.89
N ALA A 18 33.39 5.71 17.35
CA ALA A 18 32.32 4.74 17.50
C ALA A 18 31.26 5.19 18.51
N LEU A 19 31.69 5.75 19.65
CA LEU A 19 30.78 6.31 20.65
C LEU A 19 29.97 7.48 20.09
N LEU A 20 30.62 8.42 19.38
CA LEU A 20 29.94 9.55 18.75
C LEU A 20 28.94 9.10 17.69
N LEU A 21 29.30 8.09 16.88
CA LEU A 21 28.37 7.50 15.91
C LEU A 21 27.17 6.86 16.62
N GLY A 22 27.41 6.06 17.67
CA GLY A 22 26.36 5.44 18.47
C GLY A 22 25.41 6.46 19.08
N LEU A 23 25.93 7.52 19.70
CA LEU A 23 25.12 8.60 20.25
C LEU A 23 24.32 9.32 19.16
N THR A 24 24.93 9.57 18.00
CA THR A 24 24.26 10.19 16.85
C THR A 24 23.09 9.34 16.37
N LEU A 25 23.27 8.03 16.25
CA LEU A 25 22.21 7.09 15.86
C LEU A 25 21.07 7.09 16.88
N VAL A 26 21.38 7.09 18.18
CA VAL A 26 20.37 7.17 19.24
C VAL A 26 19.59 8.48 19.18
N VAL A 27 20.27 9.62 19.04
CA VAL A 27 19.62 10.93 18.93
C VAL A 27 18.73 11.01 17.69
N LEU A 28 19.21 10.49 16.57
CA LEU A 28 18.47 10.44 15.30
C LEU A 28 17.20 9.60 15.42
N GLU A 29 17.31 8.42 16.04
CA GLU A 29 16.18 7.52 16.28
C GLU A 29 15.18 8.12 17.26
N LEU A 30 15.63 8.68 18.38
CA LEU A 30 14.77 9.34 19.37
C LEU A 30 14.03 10.52 18.75
N ARG A 31 14.71 11.38 18.00
CA ARG A 31 14.08 12.50 17.30
C ARG A 31 13.02 12.03 16.30
N HIS A 32 13.27 10.91 15.63
CA HIS A 32 12.31 10.33 14.70
C HIS A 32 11.09 9.73 15.41
N ARG A 33 11.29 8.91 16.44
CA ARG A 33 10.20 8.23 17.18
C ARG A 33 9.37 9.20 18.01
N LEU A 34 9.97 10.27 18.53
CA LEU A 34 9.32 11.30 19.34
C LEU A 34 8.83 12.50 18.51
N ARG A 35 8.92 12.43 17.16
CA ARG A 35 8.45 13.53 16.32
C ARG A 35 6.95 13.76 16.54
N PRO A 36 6.50 15.01 16.72
CA PRO A 36 5.08 15.32 16.74
C PRO A 36 4.43 14.84 15.43
N ALA A 37 3.36 14.06 15.56
CA ALA A 37 2.61 13.52 14.42
C ALA A 37 1.12 13.59 14.74
N SER A 38 0.29 13.67 13.70
CA SER A 38 -1.14 13.61 13.90
C SER A 38 -1.57 12.20 14.31
N PRO A 39 -2.36 12.06 15.39
CA PRO A 39 -2.96 10.77 15.77
C PRO A 39 -4.17 10.39 14.91
N LEU A 40 -4.75 11.33 14.15
CA LEU A 40 -6.01 11.10 13.43
C LEU A 40 -5.87 9.97 12.41
N ARG A 41 -6.89 9.11 12.37
CA ARG A 41 -7.03 8.03 11.40
C ARG A 41 -8.35 8.20 10.67
N LEU A 42 -8.28 8.26 9.34
CA LEU A 42 -9.45 8.25 8.48
C LEU A 42 -9.74 6.81 8.07
N ARG A 43 -11.00 6.42 8.11
CA ARG A 43 -11.48 5.13 7.58
C ARG A 43 -12.67 5.39 6.66
N ALA A 44 -12.66 4.76 5.48
CA ALA A 44 -13.76 4.76 4.54
C ALA A 44 -14.56 3.47 4.69
N GLU A 45 -15.88 3.57 4.70
CA GLU A 45 -16.81 2.47 5.00
C GLU A 45 -18.08 2.61 4.16
N ASP A 46 -18.76 1.48 3.93
CA ASP A 46 -20.11 1.42 3.36
C ASP A 46 -20.30 2.12 2.01
N PHE A 47 -19.26 2.15 1.17
CA PHE A 47 -19.40 2.69 -0.19
C PHE A 47 -20.26 1.78 -1.06
N ARG A 48 -21.26 2.37 -1.72
CA ARG A 48 -22.23 1.68 -2.59
C ARG A 48 -22.39 2.46 -3.88
N VAL A 49 -22.67 1.72 -4.94
CA VAL A 49 -22.95 2.24 -6.27
C VAL A 49 -24.40 1.94 -6.61
N GLU A 50 -25.17 2.98 -6.90
CA GLU A 50 -26.58 2.89 -7.25
C GLU A 50 -26.80 3.48 -8.65
N ALA A 51 -27.51 2.75 -9.49
CA ALA A 51 -27.91 3.24 -10.82
C ALA A 51 -29.19 4.07 -10.70
N GLY A 52 -29.16 5.29 -11.23
CA GLY A 52 -30.32 6.16 -11.40
C GLY A 52 -30.79 6.21 -12.85
N SER A 53 -31.81 7.02 -13.13
CA SER A 53 -32.35 7.23 -14.48
C SER A 53 -31.32 7.83 -15.46
N ASP A 54 -30.47 8.73 -14.97
CA ASP A 54 -29.60 9.57 -15.80
C ASP A 54 -28.10 9.42 -15.46
N GLY A 55 -27.75 8.50 -14.57
CA GLY A 55 -26.37 8.37 -14.07
C GLY A 55 -26.15 7.31 -13.00
N LEU A 56 -24.94 7.31 -12.44
CA LEU A 56 -24.57 6.51 -11.27
C LEU A 56 -24.38 7.43 -10.07
N THR A 57 -24.86 7.00 -8.91
CA THR A 57 -24.57 7.64 -7.63
C THR A 57 -23.70 6.72 -6.80
N VAL A 58 -22.56 7.23 -6.34
CA VAL A 58 -21.72 6.58 -5.34
C VAL A 58 -21.94 7.27 -4.01
N SER A 59 -22.33 6.52 -2.98
CA SER A 59 -22.47 7.04 -1.62
C SER A 59 -21.67 6.21 -0.64
N GLY A 60 -21.13 6.85 0.40
CA GLY A 60 -20.33 6.16 1.41
C GLY A 60 -20.07 7.03 2.63
N MET A 61 -19.46 6.43 3.65
CA MET A 61 -19.14 7.09 4.91
C MET A 61 -17.62 7.17 5.09
N VAL A 62 -17.17 8.29 5.65
CA VAL A 62 -15.81 8.43 6.16
C VAL A 62 -15.85 8.79 7.63
N THR A 63 -15.03 8.13 8.44
CA THR A 63 -14.93 8.35 9.87
C THR A 63 -13.51 8.74 10.21
N ILE A 64 -13.36 9.89 10.89
CA ILE A 64 -12.09 10.38 11.42
C ILE A 64 -12.07 10.11 12.91
N HIS A 65 -11.19 9.21 13.34
CA HIS A 65 -11.02 8.82 14.73
C HIS A 65 -9.73 9.41 15.32
N ASN A 66 -9.82 9.95 16.53
CA ASN A 66 -8.65 10.34 17.32
C ASN A 66 -8.38 9.31 18.42
N PRO A 67 -7.43 8.37 18.22
CA PRO A 67 -7.09 7.37 19.22
C PRO A 67 -6.31 7.94 20.41
N HIS A 68 -5.78 9.17 20.30
CA HIS A 68 -4.97 9.75 21.35
C HIS A 68 -5.81 10.16 22.56
N GLN A 69 -5.28 9.99 23.77
CA GLN A 69 -6.05 10.19 25.00
C GLN A 69 -6.40 11.65 25.30
N ARG A 70 -5.47 12.59 25.06
CA ARG A 70 -5.59 14.00 25.50
C ARG A 70 -5.52 15.03 24.38
N MET A 71 -4.62 14.83 23.41
CA MET A 71 -4.46 15.69 22.25
C MET A 71 -5.77 15.82 21.47
N GLU A 72 -6.21 17.07 21.31
CA GLU A 72 -7.26 17.45 20.39
C GLU A 72 -6.63 17.88 19.07
N VAL A 73 -7.27 17.53 17.97
CA VAL A 73 -6.77 17.84 16.63
C VAL A 73 -7.90 18.41 15.82
N MET A 74 -7.63 19.53 15.16
CA MET A 74 -8.58 20.20 14.30
C MET A 74 -8.47 19.66 12.88
N VAL A 75 -9.61 19.50 12.22
CA VAL A 75 -9.75 19.20 10.80
C VAL A 75 -10.39 20.44 10.16
N PRO A 76 -9.60 21.47 9.84
CA PRO A 76 -10.14 22.72 9.30
C PRO A 76 -10.64 22.58 7.86
N GLU A 77 -10.11 21.62 7.11
CA GLU A 77 -10.34 21.47 5.67
C GLU A 77 -10.48 19.99 5.32
N ILE A 78 -11.47 19.68 4.48
CA ILE A 78 -11.60 18.43 3.74
C ILE A 78 -12.11 18.75 2.33
N GLU A 79 -11.52 18.12 1.32
CA GLU A 79 -11.87 18.28 -0.08
C GLU A 79 -11.90 16.89 -0.72
N LEU A 80 -12.88 16.69 -1.61
CA LEU A 80 -13.04 15.47 -2.38
C LEU A 80 -12.53 15.70 -3.79
N ARG A 81 -11.66 14.82 -4.26
CA ARG A 81 -11.14 14.82 -5.64
C ARG A 81 -11.41 13.48 -6.30
N PRO A 82 -12.58 13.30 -6.92
CA PRO A 82 -12.91 12.09 -7.66
C PRO A 82 -12.15 12.04 -8.99
N THR A 83 -11.60 10.88 -9.34
CA THR A 83 -10.98 10.57 -10.62
C THR A 83 -11.58 9.28 -11.17
N LEU A 84 -12.06 9.31 -12.41
CA LEU A 84 -12.64 8.15 -13.05
C LEU A 84 -11.60 7.40 -13.87
N LEU A 85 -11.61 6.07 -13.74
CA LEU A 85 -10.94 5.15 -14.64
C LEU A 85 -12.00 4.45 -15.47
N GLY A 86 -11.79 4.39 -16.77
CA GLY A 86 -12.74 3.83 -17.72
C GLY A 86 -12.06 3.06 -18.84
N ARG A 87 -12.88 2.50 -19.73
CA ARG A 87 -12.45 1.71 -20.90
C ARG A 87 -12.34 2.53 -22.18
N GLY A 88 -12.63 3.83 -22.12
CA GLY A 88 -12.64 4.74 -23.25
C GLY A 88 -12.61 6.20 -22.80
N ASP A 89 -12.93 7.11 -23.73
CA ASP A 89 -12.95 8.54 -23.45
C ASP A 89 -14.07 8.92 -22.47
N LEU A 90 -13.69 9.68 -21.44
CA LEU A 90 -14.57 10.12 -20.35
C LEU A 90 -14.95 11.59 -20.45
N ALA A 91 -14.57 12.31 -21.51
CA ALA A 91 -14.84 13.75 -21.66
C ALA A 91 -16.34 14.12 -21.55
N GLY A 92 -17.24 13.18 -21.91
CA GLY A 92 -18.69 13.36 -21.79
C GLY A 92 -19.27 13.07 -20.40
N VAL A 93 -18.45 12.65 -19.43
CA VAL A 93 -18.91 12.29 -18.09
C VAL A 93 -18.71 13.45 -17.13
N THR A 94 -19.82 13.94 -16.58
CA THR A 94 -19.80 14.98 -15.54
C THR A 94 -19.75 14.33 -14.17
N VAL A 95 -18.82 14.80 -13.34
CA VAL A 95 -18.65 14.35 -11.96
C VAL A 95 -18.96 15.50 -11.02
N SER A 96 -19.85 15.27 -10.06
CA SER A 96 -20.08 16.18 -8.94
C SER A 96 -19.91 15.44 -7.62
N SER A 97 -19.40 16.15 -6.61
CA SER A 97 -19.16 15.58 -5.28
C SER A 97 -19.78 16.47 -4.22
N ARG A 98 -20.37 15.85 -3.20
CA ARG A 98 -20.91 16.51 -2.02
C ARG A 98 -20.39 15.81 -0.77
N ILE A 99 -20.07 16.62 0.23
CA ILE A 99 -19.79 16.16 1.58
C ILE A 99 -20.86 16.71 2.52
N GLU A 100 -21.34 15.87 3.41
CA GLU A 100 -22.23 16.23 4.51
C GLU A 100 -21.51 15.89 5.81
N ALA A 101 -21.12 16.92 6.56
CA ALA A 101 -20.47 16.74 7.85
C ALA A 101 -21.45 16.16 8.86
N LEU A 102 -21.09 15.06 9.52
CA LEU A 102 -21.87 14.42 10.58
C LEU A 102 -21.12 14.56 11.91
N HIS A 103 -20.95 15.81 12.34
CA HIS A 103 -20.34 16.13 13.62
C HIS A 103 -21.28 15.72 14.77
N PRO A 104 -20.77 15.08 15.85
CA PRO A 104 -21.61 14.68 16.99
C PRO A 104 -22.35 15.82 17.70
N ASP A 105 -21.82 17.04 17.65
CA ASP A 105 -22.24 18.20 18.44
C ASP A 105 -22.60 19.43 17.59
N GLU A 106 -22.62 19.31 16.27
CA GLU A 106 -22.98 20.39 15.35
C GLU A 106 -23.88 19.86 14.22
N GLU A 107 -24.87 20.66 13.83
CA GLU A 107 -25.72 20.32 12.67
C GLU A 107 -24.97 20.55 11.36
N SER A 108 -25.22 19.67 10.39
CA SER A 108 -24.65 19.82 9.05
C SER A 108 -25.23 21.00 8.31
N ARG A 109 -24.40 21.73 7.57
CA ARG A 109 -24.87 22.82 6.74
C ARG A 109 -25.49 22.28 5.44
N PRO A 110 -26.61 22.84 4.98
CA PRO A 110 -27.27 22.38 3.76
C PRO A 110 -26.45 22.63 2.49
N ASP A 111 -25.52 23.59 2.51
CA ASP A 111 -24.65 23.95 1.38
C ASP A 111 -23.48 22.97 1.17
N GLY A 112 -23.31 21.96 2.03
CA GLY A 112 -22.22 20.99 1.94
C GLY A 112 -20.85 21.55 2.34
N TYR A 113 -20.82 22.70 3.02
CA TYR A 113 -19.58 23.27 3.55
C TYR A 113 -19.08 22.45 4.75
N TRP A 114 -17.79 22.10 4.74
CA TRP A 114 -17.12 21.51 5.89
C TRP A 114 -16.74 22.58 6.91
N ALA A 115 -17.43 22.61 8.03
CA ALA A 115 -17.05 23.44 9.17
C ALA A 115 -15.76 22.90 9.80
N ALA A 116 -14.84 23.79 10.18
CA ALA A 116 -13.64 23.39 10.88
C ALA A 116 -13.99 22.71 12.20
N TYR A 117 -13.58 21.45 12.37
CA TYR A 117 -14.05 20.62 13.48
C TYR A 117 -12.91 20.13 14.39
N ILE A 118 -13.15 20.08 15.70
CA ILE A 118 -12.18 19.62 16.69
C ILE A 118 -12.47 18.16 17.06
N VAL A 119 -11.61 17.23 16.63
CA VAL A 119 -11.71 15.82 17.03
C VAL A 119 -11.00 15.64 18.36
N LYS A 120 -11.78 15.65 19.45
CA LYS A 120 -11.28 15.46 20.82
C LYS A 120 -10.66 14.06 21.01
N GLY A 121 -9.82 13.93 22.04
CA GLY A 121 -9.17 12.66 22.36
C GLY A 121 -10.18 11.52 22.59
N ARG A 122 -9.93 10.35 21.99
CA ARG A 122 -10.81 9.16 21.97
C ARG A 122 -12.21 9.40 21.40
N LYS A 123 -12.40 10.47 20.63
CA LYS A 123 -13.65 10.76 19.92
C LYS A 123 -13.46 10.57 18.42
N SER A 124 -14.59 10.60 17.72
CA SER A 124 -14.65 10.51 16.27
C SER A 124 -15.66 11.52 15.73
N THR A 125 -15.46 11.92 14.48
CA THR A 125 -16.48 12.56 13.65
C THR A 125 -16.61 11.78 12.36
N SER A 126 -17.72 11.94 11.66
CA SER A 126 -17.92 11.31 10.36
C SER A 126 -18.38 12.31 9.31
N ALA A 127 -18.32 11.91 8.05
CA ALA A 127 -18.88 12.65 6.93
C ALA A 127 -19.52 11.65 5.96
N ARG A 128 -20.69 12.01 5.44
CA ARG A 128 -21.30 11.28 4.32
C ARG A 128 -20.78 11.88 3.02
N ILE A 129 -20.31 11.02 2.14
CA ILE A 129 -19.81 11.38 0.82
C ILE A 129 -20.80 10.90 -0.22
N GLN A 130 -21.12 11.77 -1.17
CA GLN A 130 -21.92 11.43 -2.33
C GLN A 130 -21.22 11.95 -3.58
N ILE A 131 -21.05 11.09 -4.58
CA ILE A 131 -20.48 11.40 -5.89
C ILE A 131 -21.53 11.04 -6.94
N SER A 132 -21.93 12.02 -7.75
CA SER A 132 -22.86 11.80 -8.86
C SER A 132 -22.11 11.82 -10.18
N LEU A 133 -22.34 10.79 -10.99
CA LEU A 133 -21.71 10.58 -12.29
C LEU A 133 -22.81 10.59 -13.36
N ASN A 134 -22.80 11.59 -14.23
CA ASN A 134 -23.81 11.75 -15.28
C ASN A 134 -23.13 11.68 -16.66
N GLY A 135 -23.68 10.87 -17.56
CA GLY A 135 -23.19 10.73 -18.92
C GLY A 135 -23.88 11.71 -19.88
N ALA A 136 -23.31 11.89 -21.06
CA ALA A 136 -24.02 12.56 -22.15
C ALA A 136 -25.24 11.71 -22.58
N PRO A 137 -26.30 12.31 -23.16
CA PRO A 137 -27.46 11.57 -23.63
C PRO A 137 -27.08 10.40 -24.55
N GLY A 138 -27.56 9.20 -24.24
CA GLY A 138 -27.25 7.97 -25.00
C GLY A 138 -25.91 7.29 -24.66
N GLN A 139 -25.15 7.81 -23.68
CA GLN A 139 -23.89 7.22 -23.23
C GLN A 139 -24.13 6.17 -22.14
N SER A 140 -23.78 4.91 -22.42
CA SER A 140 -23.84 3.79 -21.47
C SER A 140 -22.68 3.85 -20.46
N LEU A 141 -22.91 4.49 -19.31
CA LEU A 141 -21.90 4.61 -18.24
C LEU A 141 -21.45 3.25 -17.71
N ASP A 142 -22.36 2.27 -17.67
CA ASP A 142 -22.14 0.88 -17.26
C ASP A 142 -21.22 0.09 -18.21
N GLN A 143 -20.90 0.61 -19.39
CA GLN A 143 -19.93 -0.01 -20.30
C GLN A 143 -18.61 0.77 -20.32
N LEU A 144 -18.68 2.06 -20.00
CA LEU A 144 -17.58 3.00 -20.08
C LEU A 144 -16.78 3.09 -18.77
N LEU A 145 -17.46 3.19 -17.63
CA LEU A 145 -16.86 3.48 -16.33
C LEU A 145 -16.48 2.20 -15.61
N ASP A 146 -15.23 2.10 -15.18
CA ASP A 146 -14.72 0.90 -14.53
C ASP A 146 -14.57 1.09 -13.02
N THR A 147 -13.87 2.13 -12.62
CA THR A 147 -13.50 2.37 -11.21
C THR A 147 -13.51 3.87 -10.91
N LEU A 148 -13.97 4.24 -9.71
CA LEU A 148 -13.83 5.58 -9.15
C LEU A 148 -12.68 5.58 -8.13
N TRP A 149 -11.67 6.41 -8.36
CA TRP A 149 -10.65 6.75 -7.38
C TRP A 149 -11.04 8.06 -6.69
N LEU A 150 -11.47 7.97 -5.43
CA LEU A 150 -11.84 9.12 -4.63
C LEU A 150 -10.68 9.50 -3.71
N GLU A 151 -10.05 10.63 -3.99
CA GLU A 151 -9.06 11.19 -3.07
C GLU A 151 -9.73 12.12 -2.08
N ILE A 152 -9.43 11.91 -0.81
CA ILE A 152 -9.86 12.76 0.29
C ILE A 152 -8.64 13.54 0.74
N LEU A 153 -8.63 14.83 0.42
CA LEU A 153 -7.58 15.76 0.81
C LEU A 153 -8.03 16.45 2.08
N TRP A 154 -7.26 16.37 3.15
CA TRP A 154 -7.66 16.94 4.44
C TRP A 154 -6.47 17.45 5.21
N VAL A 155 -6.73 18.32 6.18
CA VAL A 155 -5.70 18.95 6.98
C VAL A 155 -5.83 18.49 8.42
N ASN A 156 -4.70 18.08 9.01
CA ASN A 156 -4.61 17.84 10.44
C ASN A 156 -3.87 19.03 11.05
N TYR A 157 -4.54 19.75 11.96
CA TYR A 157 -4.00 20.93 12.60
C TYR A 157 -3.95 20.73 14.12
N GLY A 158 -2.79 20.93 14.73
CA GLY A 158 -2.59 20.71 16.16
C GLY A 158 -1.17 21.05 16.64
N PRO A 159 -0.73 20.52 17.80
CA PRO A 159 0.61 20.83 18.36
C PRO A 159 1.80 20.45 17.46
N PHE A 160 1.58 19.56 16.48
CA PHE A 160 2.56 19.17 15.47
C PHE A 160 2.57 20.11 14.25
N GLY A 161 1.80 21.20 14.28
CA GLY A 161 1.63 22.14 13.17
C GLY A 161 0.49 21.74 12.23
N ARG A 162 0.70 21.99 10.92
CA ARG A 162 -0.26 21.72 9.85
C ARG A 162 0.25 20.60 8.96
N LEU A 163 -0.47 19.49 8.90
CA LEU A 163 -0.14 18.35 8.05
C LEU A 163 -1.21 18.17 6.98
N HIS A 164 -0.78 18.20 5.73
CA HIS A 164 -1.63 17.80 4.60
C HIS A 164 -1.70 16.28 4.52
N ARG A 165 -2.93 15.76 4.50
CA ARG A 165 -3.25 14.35 4.37
C ARG A 165 -3.97 14.11 3.06
N ARG A 166 -3.78 12.92 2.52
CA ARG A 166 -4.36 12.46 1.27
C ARG A 166 -4.59 10.97 1.43
N ASP A 167 -5.85 10.60 1.54
CA ASP A 167 -6.29 9.22 1.61
C ASP A 167 -7.04 8.93 0.31
N GLY A 168 -6.82 7.75 -0.26
CA GLY A 168 -7.46 7.35 -1.51
C GLY A 168 -8.41 6.19 -1.25
N VAL A 169 -9.62 6.29 -1.78
CA VAL A 169 -10.66 5.27 -1.68
C VAL A 169 -10.99 4.81 -3.08
N LEU A 170 -10.73 3.54 -3.36
CA LEU A 170 -11.05 2.93 -4.65
C LEU A 170 -12.43 2.28 -4.56
N VAL A 171 -13.36 2.74 -5.38
CA VAL A 171 -14.72 2.20 -5.47
C VAL A 171 -14.92 1.57 -6.85
N PRO A 172 -15.06 0.24 -6.95
CA PRO A 172 -15.37 -0.41 -8.22
C PRO A 172 -16.78 0.00 -8.67
N LEU A 173 -16.88 0.64 -9.84
CA LEU A 173 -18.16 0.98 -10.46
C LEU A 173 -18.75 -0.22 -11.21
N GLN A 174 -17.86 -1.11 -11.68
CA GLN A 174 -18.18 -2.43 -12.18
C GLN A 174 -17.34 -3.48 -11.46
N GLN A 175 -17.92 -4.65 -11.22
CA GLN A 175 -17.18 -5.81 -10.75
C GLN A 175 -17.27 -6.93 -11.78
N PRO A 176 -16.14 -7.56 -12.14
CA PRO A 176 -16.18 -8.70 -13.05
C PRO A 176 -16.94 -9.85 -12.40
N THR A 177 -17.71 -10.57 -13.23
CA THR A 177 -18.34 -11.83 -12.85
C THR A 177 -17.24 -12.86 -12.55
N PRO A 178 -17.28 -13.55 -11.39
CA PRO A 178 -16.35 -14.63 -11.10
C PRO A 178 -16.35 -15.72 -12.18
N ILE A 179 -15.20 -16.35 -12.40
CA ILE A 179 -15.05 -17.41 -13.40
C ILE A 179 -15.86 -18.63 -12.93
N ALA A 180 -16.74 -19.15 -13.80
CA ALA A 180 -17.42 -20.40 -13.54
C ALA A 180 -16.44 -21.59 -13.74
N PRO A 181 -16.49 -22.65 -12.92
CA PRO A 181 -15.54 -23.77 -13.04
C PRO A 181 -15.48 -24.41 -14.43
N GLN A 182 -16.60 -24.42 -15.15
CA GLN A 182 -16.72 -24.98 -16.50
C GLN A 182 -16.08 -24.11 -17.59
N SER A 183 -15.93 -22.81 -17.34
CA SER A 183 -15.33 -21.86 -18.27
C SER A 183 -13.87 -21.51 -17.92
N ALA A 184 -13.33 -22.10 -16.85
CA ALA A 184 -11.98 -21.87 -16.38
C ALA A 184 -10.94 -22.36 -17.41
N ARG A 185 -10.14 -21.42 -17.93
CA ARG A 185 -9.09 -21.69 -18.92
C ARG A 185 -7.74 -21.90 -18.22
N TRP A 186 -7.48 -23.14 -17.83
CA TRP A 186 -6.22 -23.55 -17.24
C TRP A 186 -5.08 -23.53 -18.27
N ARG A 187 -3.90 -23.12 -17.83
CA ARG A 187 -2.65 -23.18 -18.61
C ARG A 187 -1.77 -24.29 -18.04
N ASP A 188 -1.21 -25.13 -18.89
CA ASP A 188 -0.27 -26.17 -18.45
C ASP A 188 1.08 -25.57 -18.05
N GLY A 189 1.67 -26.11 -16.99
CA GLY A 189 3.00 -25.75 -16.48
C GLY A 189 3.83 -27.00 -16.14
N ASP A 190 5.04 -26.80 -15.60
CA ASP A 190 5.88 -27.91 -15.15
C ASP A 190 5.26 -28.60 -13.92
N ARG A 191 4.67 -29.79 -14.14
CA ARG A 191 4.00 -30.62 -13.12
C ARG A 191 2.88 -29.90 -12.38
N CYS A 192 2.23 -28.95 -13.06
CA CYS A 192 1.06 -28.26 -12.57
C CYS A 192 0.22 -27.71 -13.71
N ARG A 193 -0.98 -27.23 -13.34
CA ARG A 193 -1.77 -26.30 -14.13
C ARG A 193 -1.94 -25.01 -13.35
N VAL A 194 -1.99 -23.89 -14.06
CA VAL A 194 -2.17 -22.56 -13.46
C VAL A 194 -3.38 -21.86 -14.05
N LEU A 195 -4.14 -21.18 -13.21
CA LEU A 195 -5.28 -20.36 -13.59
C LEU A 195 -5.11 -18.95 -13.01
N PRO A 196 -4.78 -17.95 -13.84
CA PRO A 196 -4.86 -16.56 -13.41
C PRO A 196 -6.34 -16.16 -13.27
N VAL A 197 -6.66 -15.53 -12.15
CA VAL A 197 -8.03 -15.16 -11.77
C VAL A 197 -8.15 -13.64 -11.73
N GLY A 198 -8.98 -13.11 -12.60
CA GLY A 198 -9.23 -11.68 -12.74
C GLY A 198 -10.12 -11.13 -11.63
N THR A 199 -9.79 -9.93 -11.13
CA THR A 199 -10.59 -9.20 -10.14
C THR A 199 -10.93 -7.81 -10.65
N HIS A 200 -11.78 -7.07 -9.92
CA HIS A 200 -11.76 -5.61 -10.04
C HIS A 200 -10.44 -5.06 -9.48
N LEU A 201 -10.14 -3.77 -9.71
CA LEU A 201 -9.01 -3.15 -9.04
C LEU A 201 -9.24 -3.18 -7.52
N LEU A 202 -8.30 -3.76 -6.78
CA LEU A 202 -8.43 -3.96 -5.34
C LEU A 202 -7.99 -2.71 -4.58
N GLY A 203 -8.67 -2.38 -3.49
CA GLY A 203 -8.43 -1.19 -2.68
C GLY A 203 -8.75 -1.36 -1.20
N VAL A 204 -8.69 -0.26 -0.45
CA VAL A 204 -8.85 -0.24 1.02
C VAL A 204 -10.26 -0.60 1.53
N LEU A 205 -11.24 -0.67 0.62
CA LEU A 205 -12.60 -1.12 0.94
C LEU A 205 -12.73 -2.64 0.86
N ASP A 206 -11.76 -3.32 0.24
CA ASP A 206 -11.81 -4.76 0.03
C ASP A 206 -11.26 -5.51 1.24
N ASP A 207 -12.04 -6.48 1.71
CA ASP A 207 -11.56 -7.47 2.65
C ASP A 207 -10.83 -8.59 1.89
N PRO A 208 -9.54 -8.87 2.20
CA PRO A 208 -8.77 -9.89 1.50
C PRO A 208 -9.43 -11.27 1.48
N GLU A 209 -10.07 -11.72 2.57
CA GLU A 209 -10.72 -13.03 2.59
C GLU A 209 -11.95 -13.06 1.68
N ALA A 210 -12.78 -12.02 1.73
CA ALA A 210 -13.95 -11.87 0.88
C ALA A 210 -13.55 -11.87 -0.61
N VAL A 211 -12.46 -11.20 -0.98
CA VAL A 211 -11.92 -11.20 -2.35
C VAL A 211 -11.50 -12.60 -2.79
N LEU A 212 -10.70 -13.31 -1.99
CA LEU A 212 -10.25 -14.66 -2.32
C LEU A 212 -11.45 -15.61 -2.48
N ARG A 213 -12.43 -15.55 -1.56
CA ARG A 213 -13.64 -16.37 -1.63
C ARG A 213 -14.48 -16.06 -2.86
N ARG A 214 -14.72 -14.77 -3.14
CA ARG A 214 -15.56 -14.35 -4.26
C ARG A 214 -15.00 -14.80 -5.60
N TYR A 215 -13.68 -14.64 -5.81
CA TYR A 215 -13.08 -14.83 -7.13
C TYR A 215 -12.50 -16.22 -7.35
N ALA A 216 -12.01 -16.88 -6.30
CA ALA A 216 -11.38 -18.20 -6.39
C ALA A 216 -12.19 -19.32 -5.74
N GLY A 217 -13.14 -19.03 -4.83
CA GLY A 217 -13.82 -20.01 -3.98
C GLY A 217 -14.35 -21.23 -4.72
N ASP A 218 -15.12 -21.01 -5.79
CA ASP A 218 -15.74 -22.10 -6.56
C ASP A 218 -14.75 -22.86 -7.48
N LEU A 219 -13.54 -22.33 -7.68
CA LEU A 219 -12.51 -22.90 -8.55
C LEU A 219 -11.55 -23.83 -7.79
N ILE A 220 -11.44 -23.61 -6.47
CA ILE A 220 -10.51 -24.29 -5.58
C ILE A 220 -10.85 -25.77 -5.45
N GLN A 221 -9.82 -26.62 -5.51
CA GLN A 221 -9.89 -28.05 -5.22
C GLN A 221 -8.85 -28.44 -4.15
N PRO A 222 -9.09 -29.52 -3.39
CA PRO A 222 -8.12 -30.02 -2.43
C PRO A 222 -6.75 -30.26 -3.09
N GLY A 223 -5.70 -29.75 -2.45
CA GLY A 223 -4.32 -29.83 -2.96
C GLY A 223 -3.88 -28.64 -3.82
N ASP A 224 -4.79 -27.75 -4.20
CA ASP A 224 -4.42 -26.49 -4.86
C ASP A 224 -3.61 -25.58 -3.93
N VAL A 225 -2.88 -24.64 -4.55
CA VAL A 225 -2.29 -23.49 -3.88
C VAL A 225 -2.86 -22.21 -4.50
N LEU A 226 -3.49 -21.37 -3.68
CA LEU A 226 -3.97 -20.06 -4.11
C LEU A 226 -2.94 -18.99 -3.78
N THR A 227 -2.47 -18.26 -4.78
CA THR A 227 -1.52 -17.16 -4.58
C THR A 227 -2.18 -15.81 -4.77
N ILE A 228 -1.77 -14.82 -3.98
CA ILE A 228 -2.07 -13.41 -4.18
C ILE A 228 -0.78 -12.61 -4.35
N GLY A 229 -0.79 -11.66 -5.28
CA GLY A 229 0.31 -10.72 -5.46
C GLY A 229 0.58 -9.89 -4.20
N GLU A 230 1.84 -9.55 -3.98
CA GLU A 230 2.27 -8.68 -2.88
C GLU A 230 1.53 -7.33 -2.89
N THR A 231 1.66 -6.57 -3.99
CA THR A 231 1.17 -5.20 -4.09
C THR A 231 -0.35 -5.11 -3.89
N PRO A 232 -1.19 -5.97 -4.52
CA PRO A 232 -2.63 -5.98 -4.23
C PRO A 232 -2.96 -6.24 -2.76
N LEU A 233 -2.26 -7.16 -2.09
CA LEU A 233 -2.48 -7.41 -0.66
C LEU A 233 -2.09 -6.19 0.19
N ALA A 234 -0.94 -5.58 -0.09
CA ALA A 234 -0.51 -4.36 0.58
C ALA A 234 -1.52 -3.21 0.41
N VAL A 235 -2.05 -3.05 -0.79
CA VAL A 235 -3.06 -2.04 -1.12
C VAL A 235 -4.36 -2.25 -0.34
N MET A 236 -4.89 -3.48 -0.29
CA MET A 236 -6.08 -3.80 0.53
C MET A 236 -5.84 -3.53 2.02
N GLN A 237 -4.59 -3.71 2.49
CA GLN A 237 -4.18 -3.39 3.85
C GLN A 237 -3.92 -1.88 4.09
N GLY A 238 -4.16 -1.01 3.10
CA GLY A 238 -3.92 0.43 3.19
C GLY A 238 -2.44 0.81 3.28
N ARG A 239 -1.54 -0.03 2.76
CA ARG A 239 -0.09 0.18 2.84
C ARG A 239 0.46 0.91 1.62
N TYR A 240 -0.10 2.07 1.35
CA TYR A 240 0.43 3.00 0.36
C TYR A 240 0.20 4.44 0.83
N HIS A 241 0.96 5.36 0.27
CA HIS A 241 0.75 6.78 0.49
C HIS A 241 1.19 7.59 -0.73
N HIS A 242 0.53 8.71 -0.95
CA HIS A 242 0.90 9.61 -2.03
C HIS A 242 2.21 10.37 -1.66
N PRO A 243 3.17 10.56 -2.59
CA PRO A 243 4.43 11.25 -2.29
C PRO A 243 4.25 12.65 -1.67
N ALA A 244 3.16 13.34 -2.02
CA ALA A 244 2.81 14.65 -1.44
C ALA A 244 2.58 14.66 0.08
N THR A 245 2.30 13.50 0.70
CA THR A 245 2.16 13.38 2.16
C THR A 245 3.45 12.95 2.84
N VAL A 246 4.51 12.66 2.08
CA VAL A 246 5.83 12.29 2.60
C VAL A 246 6.65 13.55 2.82
N GLN A 247 7.35 13.62 3.95
CA GLN A 247 8.26 14.72 4.25
C GLN A 247 9.70 14.18 4.27
N PRO A 248 10.43 14.18 3.13
CA PRO A 248 11.78 13.66 3.07
C PRO A 248 12.73 14.43 4.00
N SER A 249 13.38 13.70 4.89
CA SER A 249 14.44 14.23 5.75
C SER A 249 15.70 14.54 4.93
N ALA A 250 16.60 15.37 5.51
CA ALA A 250 17.92 15.59 4.93
C ALA A 250 18.71 14.28 4.75
N LEU A 251 18.53 13.33 5.69
CA LEU A 251 19.10 12.00 5.60
C LEU A 251 18.60 11.25 4.36
N ALA A 252 17.28 11.19 4.15
CA ALA A 252 16.70 10.53 2.98
C ALA A 252 17.23 11.14 1.66
N ARG A 253 17.25 12.49 1.57
CA ARG A 253 17.74 13.21 0.39
C ARG A 253 19.22 12.98 0.09
N LEU A 254 20.03 12.74 1.12
CA LEU A 254 21.45 12.47 0.97
C LEU A 254 21.70 11.02 0.56
N LEU A 255 21.14 10.07 1.32
CA LEU A 255 21.43 8.64 1.16
C LEU A 255 20.84 8.05 -0.12
N CYS A 256 19.70 8.58 -0.62
CA CYS A 256 19.04 8.06 -1.82
C CYS A 256 19.93 8.14 -3.07
N ARG A 257 20.87 9.09 -3.11
CA ARG A 257 21.83 9.28 -4.21
C ARG A 257 22.84 8.13 -4.36
N GLY A 258 22.99 7.29 -3.33
CA GLY A 258 23.88 6.14 -3.34
C GLY A 258 23.29 4.88 -4.01
N PHE A 259 21.99 4.89 -4.34
CA PHE A 259 21.30 3.77 -4.97
C PHE A 259 21.34 3.85 -6.50
N HIS A 260 21.14 2.70 -7.15
CA HIS A 260 21.00 2.66 -8.61
C HIS A 260 19.74 3.46 -9.02
N PRO A 261 19.75 4.27 -10.10
CA PRO A 261 18.63 5.15 -10.44
C PRO A 261 17.28 4.48 -10.61
N THR A 262 17.25 3.19 -10.97
CA THR A 262 16.02 2.39 -11.14
C THR A 262 15.52 1.75 -9.84
N SER A 263 16.15 2.03 -8.70
CA SER A 263 15.73 1.53 -7.39
C SER A 263 14.67 2.45 -6.80
N SER A 264 13.60 1.90 -6.23
CA SER A 264 12.59 2.65 -5.46
C SER A 264 13.21 3.49 -4.33
N LEU A 265 14.35 3.05 -3.78
CA LEU A 265 15.10 3.79 -2.75
C LEU A 265 16.04 4.88 -3.30
N ALA A 266 16.10 5.09 -4.61
CA ALA A 266 16.88 6.15 -5.24
C ALA A 266 16.21 7.52 -5.15
N THR A 267 14.95 7.57 -4.74
CA THR A 267 14.23 8.83 -4.48
C THR A 267 14.20 9.14 -2.99
N ALA A 268 14.07 10.43 -2.68
CA ALA A 268 14.01 10.88 -1.30
C ALA A 268 12.70 10.44 -0.61
N CYS A 269 11.58 10.36 -1.34
CA CYS A 269 10.30 9.90 -0.80
C CYS A 269 10.29 8.38 -0.58
N GLY A 270 10.81 7.59 -1.52
CA GLY A 270 10.92 6.14 -1.34
C GLY A 270 11.83 5.79 -0.16
N LEU A 271 13.01 6.42 -0.04
CA LEU A 271 13.88 6.16 1.11
C LEU A 271 13.31 6.70 2.43
N GLN A 272 12.61 7.84 2.41
CA GLN A 272 11.91 8.32 3.62
C GLN A 272 10.82 7.36 4.07
N SER A 273 10.11 6.73 3.13
CA SER A 273 9.09 5.71 3.43
C SER A 273 9.70 4.50 4.15
N LEU A 274 10.91 4.08 3.75
CA LEU A 274 11.66 3.06 4.48
C LEU A 274 12.05 3.54 5.88
N ILE A 275 12.59 4.75 5.99
CA ILE A 275 12.98 5.37 7.27
C ILE A 275 11.80 5.44 8.23
N ASP A 276 10.59 5.75 7.74
CA ASP A 276 9.38 5.84 8.56
C ASP A 276 8.94 4.48 9.12
N VAL A 277 9.29 3.38 8.45
CA VAL A 277 9.00 2.02 8.91
C VAL A 277 10.08 1.53 9.88
N VAL A 278 11.34 1.52 9.46
CA VAL A 278 12.42 0.83 10.20
C VAL A 278 13.23 1.75 11.12
N GLY A 279 13.11 3.06 10.93
CA GLY A 279 13.85 4.07 11.69
C GLY A 279 15.13 4.53 10.98
N PRO A 280 15.50 5.80 11.14
CA PRO A 280 16.65 6.39 10.47
C PRO A 280 17.99 5.81 10.93
N ALA A 281 18.10 5.34 12.18
CA ALA A 281 19.34 4.75 12.67
C ALA A 281 19.65 3.43 11.96
N GLN A 282 18.63 2.57 11.78
CA GLN A 282 18.78 1.31 11.06
C GLN A 282 19.15 1.56 9.59
N VAL A 283 18.47 2.51 8.92
CA VAL A 283 18.78 2.86 7.53
C VAL A 283 20.20 3.40 7.37
N LEU A 284 20.63 4.33 8.23
CA LEU A 284 21.97 4.90 8.18
C LEU A 284 23.04 3.83 8.46
N GLY A 285 22.84 2.99 9.48
CA GLY A 285 23.75 1.88 9.79
C GLY A 285 23.85 0.88 8.64
N ALA A 286 22.71 0.47 8.07
CA ALA A 286 22.66 -0.42 6.91
C ALA A 286 23.36 0.17 5.69
N TRP A 287 23.22 1.48 5.47
CA TRP A 287 23.87 2.20 4.38
C TRP A 287 25.38 2.25 4.54
N LEU A 288 25.88 2.62 5.73
CA LEU A 288 27.32 2.70 6.02
C LEU A 288 27.99 1.32 5.91
N ILE A 289 27.40 0.29 6.54
CA ILE A 289 27.94 -1.08 6.49
C ILE A 289 27.82 -1.65 5.08
N GLY A 290 26.68 -1.44 4.42
CA GLY A 290 26.45 -1.87 3.05
C GLY A 290 27.45 -1.26 2.06
N LEU A 291 27.79 0.03 2.23
CA LEU A 291 28.80 0.70 1.43
C LEU A 291 30.19 0.13 1.70
N ALA A 292 30.59 -0.04 2.97
CA ALA A 292 31.89 -0.61 3.33
C ALA A 292 32.06 -2.03 2.77
N LEU A 293 31.01 -2.88 2.88
CA LEU A 293 31.02 -4.23 2.35
C LEU A 293 31.04 -4.27 0.82
N LYS A 294 30.37 -3.32 0.16
CA LYS A 294 30.42 -3.18 -1.30
C LYS A 294 31.85 -2.86 -1.79
N LEU A 295 32.61 -2.06 -1.05
CA LEU A 295 34.00 -1.73 -1.37
C LEU A 295 34.94 -2.94 -1.29
N VAL A 296 34.65 -3.91 -0.42
CA VAL A 296 35.39 -5.18 -0.32
C VAL A 296 34.77 -6.31 -1.16
N GLY A 297 33.88 -5.96 -2.11
CA GLY A 297 33.31 -6.90 -3.09
C GLY A 297 32.01 -7.59 -2.69
N SER A 298 31.50 -7.37 -1.47
CA SER A 298 30.27 -8.01 -0.98
C SER A 298 29.05 -7.10 -1.17
N LYS A 299 28.25 -7.39 -2.21
CA LYS A 299 27.10 -6.55 -2.63
C LYS A 299 25.81 -6.94 -1.91
N GLY A 300 24.88 -5.98 -1.78
CA GLY A 300 23.50 -6.25 -1.32
C GLY A 300 23.27 -6.27 0.20
N TRP A 301 24.30 -6.01 1.01
CA TRP A 301 24.18 -6.02 2.48
C TRP A 301 23.27 -4.93 3.05
N PHE A 302 23.12 -3.80 2.36
CA PHE A 302 22.14 -2.78 2.73
C PHE A 302 20.75 -3.41 2.93
N TYR A 303 20.25 -4.16 1.95
CA TYR A 303 18.91 -4.76 2.02
C TYR A 303 18.78 -5.87 3.07
N ARG A 304 19.90 -6.49 3.48
CA ARG A 304 19.89 -7.49 4.56
C ARG A 304 19.77 -6.81 5.93
N LEU A 305 20.41 -5.66 6.10
CA LEU A 305 20.46 -4.91 7.36
C LEU A 305 19.27 -3.95 7.53
N ALA A 306 18.79 -3.37 6.42
CA ALA A 306 17.66 -2.44 6.42
C ALA A 306 16.31 -3.14 6.63
N GLY A 307 16.28 -4.48 6.60
CA GLY A 307 15.06 -5.28 6.80
C GLY A 307 14.29 -5.54 5.50
N ASP A 308 13.31 -6.45 5.58
CA ASP A 308 12.61 -6.97 4.39
C ASP A 308 11.89 -5.88 3.60
N GLN A 309 11.31 -4.89 4.29
CA GLN A 309 10.62 -3.75 3.66
C GLN A 309 11.51 -2.97 2.70
N ALA A 310 12.83 -2.95 2.88
CA ALA A 310 13.74 -2.28 1.95
C ALA A 310 13.72 -2.88 0.54
N ARG A 311 13.27 -4.13 0.39
CA ARG A 311 13.12 -4.82 -0.90
C ARG A 311 11.69 -4.81 -1.45
N LEU A 312 10.74 -4.32 -0.66
CA LEU A 312 9.30 -4.41 -0.91
C LEU A 312 8.66 -3.03 -1.12
N ILE A 313 9.45 -1.96 -1.03
CA ILE A 313 8.94 -0.63 -1.32
C ILE A 313 8.98 -0.42 -2.81
N ASP A 314 7.81 -0.17 -3.37
CA ASP A 314 7.62 0.23 -4.75
C ASP A 314 7.32 1.73 -4.77
N ASP A 315 8.20 2.48 -5.45
CA ASP A 315 7.98 3.91 -5.66
C ASP A 315 7.01 4.12 -6.84
N ILE A 316 6.73 5.39 -7.17
CA ILE A 316 5.87 5.74 -8.30
C ILE A 316 6.32 5.06 -9.60
N THR A 317 5.39 4.91 -10.55
CA THR A 317 5.54 4.28 -11.88
C THR A 317 5.62 2.75 -11.90
N GLY A 318 5.60 2.08 -10.75
CA GLY A 318 5.74 0.62 -10.65
C GLY A 318 4.44 -0.19 -10.57
N THR A 319 3.27 0.45 -10.46
CA THR A 319 2.00 -0.23 -10.12
C THR A 319 0.86 0.15 -11.06
N THR A 320 -0.29 -0.51 -10.94
CA THR A 320 -1.46 -0.25 -11.79
C THR A 320 -2.16 1.05 -11.36
N PRO A 321 -2.63 1.91 -12.29
CA PRO A 321 -3.44 3.07 -11.92
C PRO A 321 -4.62 2.71 -11.02
N PRO A 322 -4.90 3.52 -9.97
CA PRO A 322 -4.31 4.83 -9.65
C PRO A 322 -3.05 4.75 -8.75
N TYR A 323 -2.61 3.55 -8.39
CA TYR A 323 -1.50 3.35 -7.47
C TYR A 323 -0.14 3.70 -8.08
N ASP A 324 -0.07 3.85 -9.42
CA ASP A 324 1.13 4.26 -10.16
C ASP A 324 1.68 5.61 -9.70
N GLN A 325 0.85 6.42 -9.04
CA GLN A 325 1.19 7.72 -8.45
C GLN A 325 1.45 7.66 -6.94
N THR A 326 1.51 6.46 -6.37
CA THR A 326 1.69 6.22 -4.92
C THR A 326 2.95 5.44 -4.64
N ILE A 327 3.45 5.57 -3.41
CA ILE A 327 4.48 4.68 -2.88
C ILE A 327 3.77 3.55 -2.16
N VAL A 328 3.99 2.31 -2.58
CA VAL A 328 3.41 1.12 -1.97
C VAL A 328 4.49 0.44 -1.11
N LEU A 329 4.10 0.01 0.09
CA LEU A 329 4.95 -0.71 1.03
C LEU A 329 4.57 -2.19 1.00
N GLY A 330 5.50 -3.10 1.28
CA GLY A 330 5.14 -4.52 1.35
C GLY A 330 4.17 -4.88 2.47
N PRO A 331 3.39 -5.97 2.34
CA PRO A 331 2.24 -6.31 3.17
C PRO A 331 2.59 -6.51 4.66
N LEU A 332 1.60 -6.26 5.52
CA LEU A 332 1.66 -6.56 6.94
C LEU A 332 1.44 -8.05 7.18
N GLN A 333 2.35 -8.65 7.94
CA GLN A 333 2.23 -10.01 8.47
C GLN A 333 1.82 -11.06 7.42
N PRO A 334 2.50 -11.13 6.24
CA PRO A 334 2.06 -12.00 5.13
C PRO A 334 1.99 -13.49 5.54
N ALA A 335 2.86 -13.96 6.43
CA ALA A 335 2.80 -15.34 6.94
C ALA A 335 1.55 -15.62 7.78
N ALA A 336 1.15 -14.68 8.64
CA ALA A 336 -0.07 -14.81 9.44
C ALA A 336 -1.31 -14.78 8.54
N PHE A 337 -1.30 -13.92 7.52
CA PHE A 337 -2.33 -13.88 6.49
C PHE A 337 -2.44 -15.24 5.76
N CYS A 338 -1.35 -15.79 5.23
CA CYS A 338 -1.36 -17.09 4.55
C CYS A 338 -1.89 -18.22 5.44
N ALA A 339 -1.46 -18.29 6.71
CA ALA A 339 -1.94 -19.29 7.65
C ALA A 339 -3.42 -19.14 8.00
N ALA A 340 -3.93 -17.90 8.08
CA ALA A 340 -5.36 -17.64 8.30
C ALA A 340 -6.20 -18.04 7.09
N MET A 341 -5.80 -17.61 5.89
CA MET A 341 -6.52 -17.91 4.65
C MET A 341 -6.50 -19.40 4.31
N ALA A 342 -5.39 -20.09 4.57
CA ALA A 342 -5.33 -21.53 4.34
C ALA A 342 -6.31 -22.32 5.21
N ARG A 343 -6.46 -21.93 6.49
CA ARG A 343 -7.47 -22.51 7.39
C ARG A 343 -8.90 -22.19 6.94
N SER A 344 -9.11 -20.98 6.41
CA SER A 344 -10.42 -20.48 5.99
C SER A 344 -10.90 -21.07 4.66
N LEU A 345 -9.98 -21.30 3.70
CA LEU A 345 -10.26 -21.79 2.35
C LEU A 345 -10.04 -23.30 2.19
N GLY A 346 -9.33 -23.95 3.12
CA GLY A 346 -9.05 -25.39 3.08
C GLY A 346 -7.96 -25.80 2.08
N VAL A 347 -7.19 -24.84 1.55
CA VAL A 347 -6.08 -25.06 0.62
C VAL A 347 -4.87 -24.22 1.01
N ALA A 348 -3.70 -24.53 0.46
CA ALA A 348 -2.51 -23.73 0.73
C ALA A 348 -2.65 -22.32 0.14
N VAL A 349 -2.09 -21.32 0.82
CA VAL A 349 -2.12 -19.92 0.39
C VAL A 349 -0.72 -19.32 0.44
N ALA A 350 -0.35 -18.53 -0.57
CA ALA A 350 0.93 -17.83 -0.61
C ALA A 350 0.79 -16.38 -1.08
N VAL A 351 1.67 -15.52 -0.54
CA VAL A 351 1.87 -14.15 -1.02
C VAL A 351 3.14 -14.13 -1.85
N VAL A 352 3.05 -13.66 -3.08
CA VAL A 352 4.13 -13.76 -4.06
C VAL A 352 4.41 -12.42 -4.73
N ASP A 353 5.68 -12.18 -5.05
CA ASP A 353 6.15 -11.11 -5.92
C ASP A 353 6.79 -11.79 -7.15
N VAL A 354 6.21 -11.53 -8.32
CA VAL A 354 6.57 -12.16 -9.59
C VAL A 354 6.81 -11.06 -10.61
N ASN A 355 7.94 -11.13 -11.31
CA ASN A 355 8.24 -10.22 -12.41
C ASN A 355 8.56 -10.96 -13.71
N ASP A 356 8.49 -10.22 -14.81
CA ASP A 356 8.72 -10.72 -16.18
C ASP A 356 10.15 -11.23 -16.44
N LEU A 357 11.11 -10.94 -15.55
CA LEU A 357 12.47 -11.46 -15.65
C LEU A 357 12.59 -12.90 -15.12
N GLY A 358 11.46 -13.56 -14.86
CA GLY A 358 11.39 -14.92 -14.35
C GLY A 358 11.83 -15.05 -12.90
N ARG A 359 11.86 -13.94 -12.14
CA ARG A 359 12.12 -14.00 -10.70
C ARG A 359 10.79 -14.10 -9.97
N VAL A 360 10.63 -15.22 -9.29
CA VAL A 360 9.54 -15.46 -8.34
C VAL A 360 10.13 -15.33 -6.95
N LYS A 361 9.47 -14.55 -6.11
CA LYS A 361 9.77 -14.44 -4.69
C LYS A 361 8.53 -14.77 -3.91
N VAL A 362 8.58 -15.87 -3.16
CA VAL A 362 7.54 -16.20 -2.18
C VAL A 362 7.83 -15.36 -0.93
N LEU A 363 6.98 -14.37 -0.65
CA LEU A 363 7.13 -13.52 0.54
C LEU A 363 6.72 -14.28 1.79
N ALA A 364 5.67 -15.08 1.68
CA ALA A 364 5.23 -16.01 2.71
C ALA A 364 4.30 -17.07 2.12
N SER A 365 4.24 -18.23 2.75
CA SER A 365 3.33 -19.32 2.41
C SER A 365 2.72 -19.92 3.68
N SER A 366 1.58 -20.59 3.55
CA SER A 366 0.98 -21.35 4.65
C SER A 366 1.82 -22.60 4.97
N PRO A 367 1.80 -23.12 6.22
CA PRO A 367 2.54 -24.33 6.56
C PRO A 367 2.21 -25.51 5.62
N GLY A 368 3.26 -26.21 5.15
CA GLY A 368 3.12 -27.35 4.24
C GLY A 368 2.92 -27.00 2.76
N CYS A 369 3.00 -25.71 2.39
CA CYS A 369 2.97 -25.28 0.99
C CYS A 369 4.24 -25.72 0.25
N ASP A 370 4.09 -26.25 -0.96
CA ASP A 370 5.21 -26.57 -1.85
C ASP A 370 5.71 -25.29 -2.55
N GLU A 371 6.61 -24.56 -1.91
CA GLU A 371 7.21 -23.34 -2.49
C GLU A 371 8.00 -23.62 -3.76
N ALA A 372 8.60 -24.80 -3.89
CA ALA A 372 9.34 -25.17 -5.09
C ALA A 372 8.39 -25.34 -6.29
N LEU A 373 7.17 -25.86 -6.07
CA LEU A 373 6.12 -25.86 -7.08
C LEU A 373 5.74 -24.45 -7.50
N LEU A 374 5.53 -23.54 -6.54
CA LEU A 374 5.19 -22.14 -6.84
C LEU A 374 6.27 -21.44 -7.65
N GLU A 375 7.54 -21.58 -7.28
CA GLU A 375 8.65 -21.00 -8.02
C GLU A 375 8.71 -21.47 -9.48
N ARG A 376 8.36 -22.73 -9.75
CA ARG A 376 8.29 -23.26 -11.13
C ARG A 376 7.03 -22.79 -11.86
N ALA A 377 5.88 -22.88 -11.20
CA ALA A 377 4.57 -22.55 -11.75
C ALA A 377 4.44 -21.07 -12.13
N LEU A 378 5.02 -20.19 -11.31
CA LEU A 378 4.91 -18.74 -11.46
C LEU A 378 6.05 -18.11 -12.27
N ARG A 379 7.14 -18.85 -12.56
CA ARG A 379 8.28 -18.33 -13.34
C ARG A 379 7.88 -17.72 -14.69
N PRO A 380 6.91 -18.26 -15.45
CA PRO A 380 6.45 -17.65 -16.70
C PRO A 380 5.60 -16.37 -16.52
N ASN A 381 5.40 -15.91 -15.28
CA ASN A 381 4.46 -14.85 -14.90
C ASN A 381 3.02 -15.08 -15.43
N PRO A 382 2.30 -16.12 -14.98
CA PRO A 382 0.96 -16.41 -15.47
C PRO A 382 -0.07 -15.32 -15.13
N ALA A 383 0.18 -14.54 -14.07
CA ALA A 383 -0.62 -13.38 -13.69
C ALA A 383 -0.51 -12.22 -14.70
N GLY A 384 0.53 -12.25 -15.54
CA GLY A 384 0.82 -11.21 -16.50
C GLY A 384 1.17 -9.88 -15.84
N ASN A 385 0.91 -8.79 -16.55
CA ASN A 385 1.27 -7.44 -16.10
C ASN A 385 0.07 -6.64 -15.59
N ALA A 386 0.36 -5.48 -14.97
CA ALA A 386 -0.59 -4.54 -14.36
C ALA A 386 -1.97 -4.43 -15.06
N ASN A 387 -1.98 -4.34 -16.39
CA ASN A 387 -3.21 -4.14 -17.17
C ASN A 387 -4.12 -5.38 -17.26
N GLU A 388 -3.62 -6.58 -16.95
CA GLU A 388 -4.38 -7.84 -17.04
C GLU A 388 -5.31 -8.06 -15.84
N ARG A 389 -5.04 -7.36 -14.71
CA ARG A 389 -5.87 -7.42 -13.49
C ARG A 389 -6.13 -8.83 -12.96
N THR A 390 -5.11 -9.70 -13.01
CA THR A 390 -5.17 -11.04 -12.41
C THR A 390 -4.26 -11.15 -11.18
N PRO A 391 -4.59 -10.47 -10.06
CA PRO A 391 -3.74 -10.47 -8.87
C PRO A 391 -3.73 -11.83 -8.15
N LEU A 392 -4.61 -12.75 -8.55
CA LEU A 392 -4.74 -14.09 -7.99
C LEU A 392 -4.31 -15.13 -9.03
N VAL A 393 -3.59 -16.16 -8.59
CA VAL A 393 -3.27 -17.33 -9.42
C VAL A 393 -3.53 -18.58 -8.61
N LEU A 394 -4.34 -19.50 -9.18
CA LEU A 394 -4.55 -20.82 -8.62
C LEU A 394 -3.57 -21.79 -9.28
N VAL A 395 -2.75 -22.45 -8.47
CA VAL A 395 -1.78 -23.47 -8.92
C VAL A 395 -2.30 -24.83 -8.49
N ARG A 396 -2.55 -25.70 -9.46
CA ARG A 396 -3.01 -27.07 -9.26
C ARG A 396 -1.89 -28.04 -9.58
N PRO A 397 -1.35 -28.79 -8.60
CA PRO A 397 -0.40 -29.87 -8.87
C PRO A 397 -1.00 -30.89 -9.86
N SER A 398 -0.17 -31.42 -10.75
CA SER A 398 -0.57 -32.46 -11.71
C SER A 398 -0.46 -33.86 -11.14
#